data_AF-R9SIN7-F1
#
_entry.id   AF-R9SIN7-F1
#
_cell.length_a   1.000
_cell.length_b   1.000
_cell.length_c   1.000
_cell.angle_alpha   90.00
_cell.angle_beta   90.00
_cell.angle_gamma   90.00
#
_symmetry.space_group_name_H-M   'P 1'
#
loop_
_entity.id
_entity.type
_entity.pdbx_description
1 polymer ?
#
loop_
_entity_poly.entity_id
_entity_poly.type
_entity_poly.pdbx_seq_one_letter_code
_entity_poly.pdbx_strand_id
1 'polypeptide(L)'
;MRSKAIVFDNSGTLIERYRIIKDLNTGEFITDINSLSLIDNLDYGALAILQFNTGCLSKLDSDTLISDLINDYHIQFTVSYSTRRLSHDEILSIINNDDAVISDITEGFSILKKQVPNMEICNGTALILDCKNRNIAYTITTAGRFFNNAIFTVNQLKNRGYDIFIASGDRSDAIQTLTEFLDIDPSHGFPTATPLGKRDIVKSLRKDYDKVVMVGDGQNDYYAFQESDLAILTIAQSLIESDQLISSSDYIVDDLIELLNILH
;
A
#
# COMPACT_ATOMS: atom_id res chain seq x y z
N MET A 1 18.62 25.11 17.09
CA MET A 1 18.10 25.12 15.70
C MET A 1 16.60 24.89 15.79
N ARG A 2 15.84 25.52 14.90
CA ARG A 2 14.39 25.33 14.77
C ARG A 2 14.09 23.89 14.32
N SER A 3 13.16 23.21 14.98
CA SER A 3 12.84 21.80 14.70
C SER A 3 12.12 21.69 13.35
N LYS A 4 12.47 20.70 12.54
CA LYS A 4 11.86 20.47 11.23
C LYS A 4 11.32 19.05 11.18
N ALA A 5 10.15 18.86 10.60
CA ALA A 5 9.54 17.55 10.41
C ALA A 5 9.35 17.25 8.92
N ILE A 6 9.45 15.98 8.55
CA ILE A 6 9.07 15.48 7.23
C ILE A 6 8.09 14.33 7.44
N VAL A 7 6.94 14.42 6.78
CA VAL A 7 5.95 13.36 6.69
C VAL A 7 6.06 12.72 5.31
N PHE A 8 6.39 11.44 5.27
CA PHE A 8 6.38 10.64 4.05
C PHE A 8 5.07 9.84 3.95
N ASP A 9 4.47 9.79 2.76
CA ASP A 9 3.64 8.65 2.41
C ASP A 9 4.49 7.38 2.28
N ASN A 10 3.85 6.21 2.35
CA ASN A 10 4.51 4.92 2.20
C ASN A 10 4.51 4.42 0.75
N SER A 11 3.37 3.91 0.29
CA SER A 11 3.23 3.28 -1.03
C SER A 11 3.38 4.32 -2.12
N GLY A 12 4.18 4.04 -3.16
CA GLY A 12 4.46 5.00 -4.24
C GLY A 12 5.47 6.09 -3.88
N THR A 13 5.82 6.25 -2.59
CA THR A 13 6.79 7.24 -2.10
C THR A 13 8.06 6.62 -1.52
N LEU A 14 7.99 5.94 -0.38
CA LEU A 14 9.13 5.20 0.19
C LEU A 14 9.24 3.80 -0.41
N ILE A 15 8.08 3.19 -0.71
CA ILE A 15 7.96 1.81 -1.17
C ILE A 15 7.37 1.79 -2.58
N GLU A 16 8.14 1.25 -3.52
CA GLU A 16 7.69 0.88 -4.84
C GLU A 16 6.83 -0.39 -4.76
N ARG A 17 5.58 -0.29 -5.20
CA ARG A 17 4.58 -1.36 -5.11
C ARG A 17 4.52 -2.17 -6.39
N TYR A 18 4.50 -3.48 -6.23
CA TYR A 18 4.34 -4.44 -7.31
C TYR A 18 3.10 -5.27 -7.06
N ARG A 19 2.40 -5.63 -8.14
CA ARG A 19 1.17 -6.40 -8.08
C ARG A 19 1.14 -7.42 -9.20
N ILE A 20 0.73 -8.63 -8.87
CA ILE A 20 0.34 -9.66 -9.83
C ILE A 20 -1.10 -10.02 -9.55
N ILE A 21 -1.93 -10.04 -10.59
CA ILE A 21 -3.31 -10.50 -10.51
C ILE A 21 -3.41 -11.78 -11.33
N LYS A 22 -3.92 -12.86 -10.76
CA LYS A 22 -4.20 -14.10 -11.49
C LYS A 22 -5.70 -14.17 -11.80
N ASP A 23 -6.06 -14.35 -13.06
CA ASP A 23 -7.43 -14.68 -13.46
C ASP A 23 -7.66 -16.17 -13.24
N LEU A 24 -8.62 -16.53 -12.38
CA LEU A 24 -8.86 -17.93 -12.03
C LEU A 24 -9.65 -18.68 -13.11
N ASN A 25 -10.33 -17.97 -14.02
CA ASN A 25 -11.03 -18.60 -15.13
C ASN A 25 -10.06 -19.01 -16.25
N THR A 26 -9.03 -18.21 -16.50
CA THR A 26 -8.09 -18.44 -17.61
C THR A 26 -6.73 -18.98 -17.16
N GLY A 27 -6.36 -18.75 -15.89
CA GLY A 27 -5.02 -19.01 -15.36
C GLY A 27 -3.96 -17.98 -15.77
N GLU A 28 -4.36 -16.90 -16.46
CA GLU A 28 -3.42 -15.87 -16.93
C GLU A 28 -3.04 -14.89 -15.81
N PHE A 29 -1.83 -14.32 -15.94
CA PHE A 29 -1.31 -13.31 -15.02
C PHE A 29 -1.36 -11.92 -15.65
N ILE A 30 -1.87 -10.96 -14.89
CA ILE A 30 -2.05 -9.57 -15.28
C ILE A 30 -1.16 -8.70 -14.36
N THR A 31 -0.30 -7.87 -14.96
CA THR A 31 0.67 -7.04 -14.22
C THR A 31 0.42 -5.53 -14.35
N ASP A 32 -0.20 -5.09 -15.45
CA ASP A 32 -0.16 -3.68 -15.86
C ASP A 32 -1.52 -2.96 -15.70
N ILE A 33 -2.47 -3.58 -15.01
CA ILE A 33 -3.86 -3.08 -14.89
C ILE A 33 -4.18 -2.71 -13.44
N ASN A 34 -4.99 -1.67 -13.25
CA ASN A 34 -5.57 -1.33 -11.95
C ASN A 34 -6.62 -2.39 -11.54
N SER A 35 -6.50 -2.97 -10.35
CA SER A 35 -7.48 -3.94 -9.85
C SER A 35 -8.92 -3.40 -9.83
N LEU A 36 -9.12 -2.08 -9.66
CA LEU A 36 -10.45 -1.47 -9.70
C LEU A 36 -11.12 -1.62 -11.06
N SER A 37 -10.39 -1.50 -12.17
CA SER A 37 -10.99 -1.67 -13.50
C SER A 37 -11.45 -3.11 -13.75
N LEU A 38 -10.80 -4.10 -13.13
CA LEU A 38 -11.28 -5.49 -13.18
C LEU A 38 -12.59 -5.65 -12.41
N ILE A 39 -12.72 -5.00 -11.25
CA ILE A 39 -13.93 -5.06 -10.44
C ILE A 39 -15.09 -4.32 -11.14
N ASP A 40 -14.82 -3.18 -11.78
CA ASP A 40 -15.83 -2.40 -12.50
C ASP A 40 -16.33 -3.11 -13.77
N ASN A 41 -15.54 -4.03 -14.33
CA ASN A 41 -15.98 -4.92 -15.42
C ASN A 41 -16.88 -6.07 -14.94
N LEU A 42 -16.96 -6.31 -13.62
CA LEU A 42 -17.89 -7.26 -13.03
C LEU A 42 -19.21 -6.56 -12.71
N ASP A 43 -20.33 -7.14 -13.15
CA ASP A 43 -21.69 -6.66 -12.82
C ASP A 43 -21.91 -6.48 -11.30
N TYR A 44 -21.25 -7.35 -10.52
CA TYR A 44 -21.27 -7.33 -9.07
C TYR A 44 -19.94 -7.80 -8.48
N GLY A 45 -18.93 -6.94 -8.55
CA GLY A 45 -17.60 -7.22 -8.00
C GLY A 45 -17.37 -6.71 -6.57
N ALA A 46 -16.51 -7.41 -5.83
CA ALA A 46 -15.98 -6.99 -4.52
C ALA A 46 -14.49 -7.31 -4.37
N LEU A 47 -13.76 -6.47 -3.63
CA LEU A 47 -12.35 -6.65 -3.27
C LEU A 47 -12.21 -6.93 -1.78
N ALA A 48 -11.81 -8.15 -1.44
CA ALA A 48 -11.55 -8.59 -0.08
C ALA A 48 -10.03 -8.70 0.18
N ILE A 49 -9.50 -7.90 1.10
CA ILE A 49 -8.08 -7.93 1.47
C ILE A 49 -7.90 -8.86 2.67
N LEU A 50 -7.08 -9.90 2.52
CA LEU A 50 -6.82 -10.88 3.58
C LEU A 50 -5.77 -10.35 4.57
N GLN A 51 -6.05 -10.45 5.86
CA GLN A 51 -5.27 -9.87 6.94
C GLN A 51 -4.43 -10.94 7.66
N PHE A 52 -3.35 -11.37 7.02
CA PHE A 52 -2.39 -12.30 7.61
C PHE A 52 -0.98 -12.08 7.05
N ASN A 53 0.01 -12.75 7.67
CA ASN A 53 1.38 -12.77 7.18
C ASN A 53 1.51 -13.82 6.07
N THR A 54 1.68 -13.37 4.82
CA THR A 54 1.72 -14.25 3.64
C THR A 54 2.95 -15.17 3.59
N GLY A 55 3.98 -14.91 4.40
CA GLY A 55 5.15 -15.78 4.54
C GLY A 55 4.81 -17.19 5.04
N CYS A 56 3.67 -17.38 5.71
CA CYS A 56 3.22 -18.70 6.16
C CYS A 56 2.80 -19.62 4.99
N LEU A 57 2.35 -19.05 3.86
CA LEU A 57 1.79 -19.84 2.74
C LEU A 57 2.79 -20.83 2.16
N SER A 58 4.09 -20.51 2.21
CA SER A 58 5.16 -21.40 1.74
C SER A 58 5.31 -22.70 2.56
N LYS A 59 4.66 -22.78 3.72
CA LYS A 59 4.70 -23.94 4.63
C LYS A 59 3.43 -24.79 4.58
N LEU A 60 2.43 -24.37 3.82
CA LEU A 60 1.12 -25.03 3.72
C LEU A 60 1.04 -25.85 2.43
N ASP A 61 0.10 -26.79 2.39
CA ASP A 61 -0.16 -27.56 1.17
C ASP A 61 -0.77 -26.63 0.10
N SER A 62 -0.21 -26.69 -1.11
CA SER A 62 -0.58 -25.80 -2.21
C SER A 62 -1.99 -26.06 -2.74
N ASP A 63 -2.51 -27.28 -2.52
CA ASP A 63 -3.87 -27.68 -2.93
C ASP A 63 -4.91 -27.42 -1.82
N THR A 64 -4.52 -26.82 -0.69
CA THR A 64 -5.47 -26.41 0.37
C THR A 64 -6.40 -25.32 -0.18
N LEU A 65 -7.69 -25.43 0.09
CA LEU A 65 -8.66 -24.40 -0.30
C LEU A 65 -8.37 -23.08 0.44
N ILE A 66 -8.62 -21.96 -0.24
CA ILE A 66 -8.53 -20.63 0.38
C ILE A 66 -9.56 -20.50 1.52
N SER A 67 -10.72 -21.15 1.39
CA SER A 67 -11.72 -21.22 2.45
C SER A 67 -11.20 -21.93 3.69
N ASP A 68 -10.56 -23.08 3.54
CA ASP A 68 -9.95 -23.82 4.66
C ASP A 68 -8.84 -22.99 5.32
N LEU A 69 -7.97 -22.34 4.53
CA LEU A 69 -6.97 -21.41 5.04
C LEU A 69 -7.60 -20.30 5.90
N ILE A 70 -8.71 -19.71 5.46
CA ILE A 70 -9.39 -18.64 6.19
C ILE A 70 -10.04 -19.17 7.47
N ASN A 71 -10.71 -20.30 7.39
CA ASN A 71 -11.47 -20.87 8.51
C ASN A 71 -10.55 -21.45 9.59
N ASP A 72 -9.55 -22.24 9.21
CA ASP A 72 -8.67 -22.95 10.14
C ASP A 72 -7.72 -22.02 10.91
N TYR A 73 -7.29 -20.93 10.25
CA TYR A 73 -6.39 -19.94 10.85
C TYR A 73 -7.11 -18.66 11.29
N HIS A 74 -8.44 -18.62 11.20
CA HIS A 74 -9.28 -17.47 11.57
C HIS A 74 -8.83 -16.15 10.92
N ILE A 75 -8.41 -16.22 9.66
CA ILE A 75 -7.90 -15.07 8.92
C ILE A 75 -9.03 -14.08 8.71
N GLN A 76 -8.83 -12.85 9.20
CA GLN A 76 -9.76 -11.76 8.97
C GLN A 76 -9.57 -11.20 7.56
N PHE A 77 -10.63 -10.62 6.99
CA PHE A 77 -10.54 -9.84 5.77
C PHE A 77 -11.35 -8.55 5.85
N THR A 78 -10.94 -7.57 5.06
CA THR A 78 -11.63 -6.29 4.93
C THR A 78 -12.12 -6.12 3.50
N VAL A 79 -13.38 -5.72 3.31
CA VAL A 79 -13.88 -5.33 1.99
C VAL A 79 -13.45 -3.89 1.71
N SER A 80 -12.47 -3.73 0.83
CA SER A 80 -11.89 -2.43 0.49
C SER A 80 -12.74 -1.67 -0.53
N TYR A 81 -13.36 -2.41 -1.45
CA TYR A 81 -14.24 -1.86 -2.48
C TYR A 81 -15.32 -2.88 -2.85
N SER A 82 -16.51 -2.40 -3.17
CA SER A 82 -17.61 -3.21 -3.69
C SER A 82 -18.53 -2.35 -4.53
N THR A 83 -18.99 -2.90 -5.65
CA THR A 83 -19.93 -2.22 -6.56
C THR A 83 -21.33 -2.06 -5.94
N ARG A 84 -21.68 -2.92 -4.97
CA ARG A 84 -22.91 -2.84 -4.17
C ARG A 84 -22.59 -3.24 -2.73
N ARG A 85 -23.41 -2.77 -1.78
CA ARG A 85 -23.27 -3.18 -0.36
C ARG A 85 -23.35 -4.70 -0.25
N LEU A 86 -22.37 -5.26 0.46
CA LEU A 86 -22.26 -6.67 0.78
C LEU A 86 -22.07 -6.81 2.28
N SER A 87 -22.72 -7.79 2.87
CA SER A 87 -22.44 -8.22 4.23
C SER A 87 -21.18 -9.08 4.26
N HIS A 88 -20.53 -9.13 5.43
CA HIS A 88 -19.38 -9.98 5.66
C HIS A 88 -19.73 -11.47 5.44
N ASP A 89 -20.93 -11.87 5.85
CA ASP A 89 -21.45 -13.25 5.71
C ASP A 89 -21.66 -13.65 4.24
N GLU A 90 -22.08 -12.71 3.37
CA GLU A 90 -22.21 -12.97 1.94
C GLU A 90 -20.86 -13.24 1.27
N ILE A 91 -19.83 -12.46 1.62
CA ILE A 91 -18.46 -12.69 1.13
C ILE A 91 -17.93 -14.04 1.62
N LEU A 92 -18.06 -14.33 2.92
CA LEU A 92 -17.66 -15.62 3.50
C LEU A 92 -18.39 -16.78 2.83
N SER A 93 -19.68 -16.62 2.54
CA SER A 93 -20.48 -17.63 1.84
C SER A 93 -19.94 -17.89 0.42
N ILE A 94 -19.52 -16.86 -0.31
CA ILE A 94 -18.92 -17.06 -1.64
C ILE A 94 -17.60 -17.81 -1.50
N ILE A 95 -16.70 -17.34 -0.63
CA ILE A 95 -15.38 -17.95 -0.44
C ILE A 95 -15.50 -19.42 0.01
N ASN A 96 -16.42 -19.74 0.93
CA ASN A 96 -16.61 -21.10 1.43
C ASN A 96 -17.22 -22.07 0.41
N ASN A 97 -17.78 -21.59 -0.70
CA ASN A 97 -18.34 -22.44 -1.76
C ASN A 97 -17.49 -22.42 -3.04
N ASP A 98 -16.31 -21.78 -2.99
CA ASP A 98 -15.37 -21.68 -4.10
C ASP A 98 -14.28 -22.77 -4.00
N ASP A 99 -13.65 -23.09 -5.13
CA ASP A 99 -12.63 -24.13 -5.25
C ASP A 99 -11.20 -23.58 -5.43
N ALA A 100 -11.00 -22.25 -5.34
CA ALA A 100 -9.67 -21.66 -5.38
C ALA A 100 -8.78 -22.14 -4.22
N VAL A 101 -7.50 -22.35 -4.54
CA VAL A 101 -6.52 -22.98 -3.66
C VAL A 101 -5.35 -22.05 -3.35
N ILE A 102 -4.52 -22.41 -2.37
CA ILE A 102 -3.33 -21.64 -1.99
C ILE A 102 -2.37 -21.44 -3.18
N SER A 103 -2.27 -22.38 -4.11
CA SER A 103 -1.44 -22.23 -5.32
C SER A 103 -1.84 -21.03 -6.18
N ASP A 104 -3.14 -20.69 -6.23
CA ASP A 104 -3.64 -19.52 -6.95
C ASP A 104 -3.10 -18.19 -6.39
N ILE A 105 -2.74 -18.16 -5.10
CA ILE A 105 -2.06 -17.03 -4.48
C ILE A 105 -0.54 -17.15 -4.67
N THR A 106 0.04 -18.30 -4.34
CA THR A 106 1.50 -18.46 -4.26
C THR A 106 2.22 -18.42 -5.61
N GLU A 107 1.54 -18.73 -6.70
CA GLU A 107 2.07 -18.53 -8.06
C GLU A 107 2.36 -17.05 -8.35
N GLY A 108 1.46 -16.15 -7.94
CA GLY A 108 1.67 -14.71 -8.07
C GLY A 108 2.90 -14.24 -7.29
N PHE A 109 3.10 -14.74 -6.06
CA PHE A 109 4.33 -14.45 -5.29
C PHE A 109 5.59 -15.00 -5.98
N SER A 110 5.50 -16.14 -6.65
CA SER A 110 6.63 -16.73 -7.39
C SER A 110 7.06 -15.85 -8.57
N ILE A 111 6.12 -15.15 -9.22
CA ILE A 111 6.42 -14.15 -10.26
C ILE A 111 7.04 -12.90 -9.63
N LEU A 112 6.44 -12.37 -8.56
CA LEU A 112 6.97 -11.21 -7.83
C LEU A 112 8.40 -11.44 -7.37
N LYS A 113 8.75 -12.64 -6.90
CA LYS A 113 10.13 -12.97 -6.48
C LYS A 113 11.18 -12.80 -7.57
N LYS A 114 10.79 -13.03 -8.82
CA LYS A 114 11.69 -12.91 -9.97
C LYS A 114 11.84 -11.45 -10.40
N GLN A 115 10.81 -10.62 -10.20
CA GLN A 115 10.78 -9.22 -10.59
C GLN A 115 11.31 -8.28 -9.49
N VAL A 116 11.15 -8.67 -8.23
CA VAL A 116 11.44 -7.84 -7.04
C VAL A 116 12.45 -8.56 -6.15
N PRO A 117 13.75 -8.29 -6.31
CA PRO A 117 14.76 -8.73 -5.35
C PRO A 117 14.44 -8.17 -3.96
N ASN A 118 14.57 -8.98 -2.91
CA ASN A 118 14.29 -8.61 -1.52
C ASN A 118 12.85 -8.07 -1.28
N MET A 119 11.84 -8.75 -1.86
CA MET A 119 10.41 -8.38 -1.76
C MET A 119 9.80 -8.38 -0.33
N GLU A 120 10.62 -8.47 0.72
CA GLU A 120 10.21 -8.85 2.08
C GLU A 120 9.31 -7.81 2.77
N ILE A 121 9.01 -6.69 2.12
CA ILE A 121 8.32 -5.54 2.70
C ILE A 121 6.92 -5.40 2.09
N CYS A 122 5.92 -5.16 2.94
CA CYS A 122 4.53 -4.89 2.54
C CYS A 122 3.89 -5.98 1.66
N ASN A 123 4.23 -7.25 1.88
CA ASN A 123 3.56 -8.35 1.18
C ASN A 123 2.10 -8.48 1.60
N GLY A 124 1.24 -8.74 0.63
CA GLY A 124 -0.19 -8.83 0.87
C GLY A 124 -0.89 -9.64 -0.19
N THR A 125 -2.10 -10.08 0.13
CA THR A 125 -2.97 -10.75 -0.81
C THR A 125 -4.41 -10.29 -0.64
N ALA A 126 -5.14 -10.27 -1.76
CA ALA A 126 -6.55 -9.94 -1.81
C ALA A 126 -7.25 -10.84 -2.84
N LEU A 127 -8.57 -10.91 -2.73
CA LEU A 127 -9.45 -11.64 -3.62
C LEU A 127 -10.37 -10.65 -4.30
N ILE A 128 -10.54 -10.78 -5.62
CA ILE A 128 -11.66 -10.16 -6.33
C ILE A 128 -12.73 -11.23 -6.50
N LEU A 129 -13.91 -10.97 -5.95
CA LEU A 129 -15.06 -11.86 -6.01
C LEU A 129 -16.03 -11.39 -7.08
N ASP A 130 -16.47 -12.30 -7.94
CA ASP A 130 -17.66 -12.12 -8.74
C ASP A 130 -18.86 -12.59 -7.92
N CYS A 131 -19.52 -11.64 -7.26
CA CYS A 131 -20.61 -11.93 -6.34
C CYS A 131 -21.89 -12.35 -7.06
N LYS A 132 -22.01 -12.09 -8.37
CA LYS A 132 -23.14 -12.55 -9.19
C LYS A 132 -22.98 -14.03 -9.53
N ASN A 133 -21.79 -14.42 -9.98
CA ASN A 133 -21.48 -15.81 -10.30
C ASN A 133 -21.09 -16.65 -9.07
N ARG A 134 -20.90 -15.98 -7.92
CA ARG A 134 -20.59 -16.57 -6.61
C ARG A 134 -19.29 -17.36 -6.61
N ASN A 135 -18.25 -16.77 -7.17
CA ASN A 135 -16.91 -17.35 -7.20
C ASN A 135 -15.83 -16.28 -6.97
N ILE A 136 -14.62 -16.74 -6.66
CA ILE A 136 -13.41 -15.92 -6.68
C ILE A 136 -12.98 -15.81 -8.15
N ALA A 137 -13.01 -14.59 -8.69
CA ALA A 137 -12.64 -14.36 -10.07
C ALA A 137 -11.13 -14.13 -10.23
N TYR A 138 -10.51 -13.48 -9.24
CA TYR A 138 -9.08 -13.18 -9.27
C TYR A 138 -8.44 -13.29 -7.89
N THR A 139 -7.18 -13.75 -7.85
CA THR A 139 -6.29 -13.51 -6.71
C THR A 139 -5.37 -12.34 -7.04
N ILE A 140 -5.05 -11.56 -6.01
CA ILE A 140 -4.07 -10.49 -6.08
C ILE A 140 -2.96 -10.82 -5.11
N THR A 141 -1.71 -10.74 -5.57
CA THR A 141 -0.54 -10.65 -4.70
C THR A 141 0.13 -9.31 -4.88
N THR A 142 0.60 -8.75 -3.78
CA THR A 142 1.36 -7.51 -3.78
C THR A 142 2.67 -7.69 -3.04
N ALA A 143 3.71 -7.04 -3.52
CA ALA A 143 4.97 -6.87 -2.83
C ALA A 143 5.38 -5.40 -2.83
N GLY A 144 6.22 -5.05 -1.88
CA GLY A 144 6.88 -3.75 -1.82
C GLY A 144 8.40 -3.92 -1.80
N ARG A 145 9.10 -2.98 -2.40
CA ARG A 145 10.52 -2.74 -2.13
C ARG A 145 10.74 -1.25 -1.90
N PHE A 146 11.78 -0.88 -1.16
CA PHE A 146 12.18 0.52 -1.14
C PHE A 146 12.55 1.01 -2.53
N PHE A 147 12.18 2.24 -2.85
CA PHE A 147 12.81 2.92 -3.99
C PHE A 147 14.32 3.00 -3.79
N ASN A 148 15.02 3.11 -4.92
CA ASN A 148 16.44 3.44 -4.89
C ASN A 148 16.65 4.71 -4.06
N ASN A 149 17.72 4.71 -3.27
CA ASN A 149 18.08 5.81 -2.36
C ASN A 149 17.09 6.12 -1.21
N ALA A 150 15.88 5.55 -1.14
CA ALA A 150 14.91 5.91 -0.09
C ALA A 150 15.50 5.84 1.34
N ILE A 151 16.10 4.69 1.69
CA ILE A 151 16.76 4.49 2.99
C ILE A 151 17.92 5.48 3.19
N PHE A 152 18.73 5.68 2.15
CA PHE A 152 19.86 6.60 2.20
C PHE A 152 19.39 8.04 2.46
N THR A 153 18.40 8.51 1.71
CA THR A 153 17.80 9.84 1.81
C THR A 153 17.19 10.06 3.19
N VAL A 154 16.38 9.13 3.70
CA VAL A 154 15.79 9.21 5.05
C VAL A 154 16.89 9.37 6.10
N ASN A 155 17.95 8.57 6.03
CA ASN A 155 19.08 8.68 6.95
C ASN A 155 19.84 10.01 6.84
N GLN A 156 20.04 10.53 5.63
CA GLN A 156 20.66 11.85 5.44
C GLN A 156 19.80 12.99 5.98
N LEU A 157 18.47 12.90 5.84
CA LEU A 157 17.53 13.88 6.40
C LEU A 157 17.53 13.84 7.93
N LYS A 158 17.55 12.65 8.54
CA LYS A 158 17.76 12.50 10.00
C LYS A 158 19.06 13.17 10.44
N ASN A 159 20.16 12.94 9.73
CA ASN A 159 21.46 13.56 10.04
C ASN A 159 21.47 15.10 9.89
N ARG A 160 20.53 15.66 9.11
CA ARG A 160 20.30 17.10 8.97
C ARG A 160 19.35 17.67 10.04
N GLY A 161 18.92 16.85 10.99
CA GLY A 161 18.06 17.25 12.10
C GLY A 161 16.57 17.33 11.76
N TYR A 162 16.12 16.60 10.73
CA TYR A 162 14.69 16.40 10.49
C TYR A 162 14.16 15.22 11.30
N ASP A 163 13.05 15.44 11.99
CA ASP A 163 12.25 14.37 12.55
C ASP A 163 11.40 13.75 11.42
N ILE A 164 11.49 12.43 11.29
CA ILE A 164 10.83 11.70 10.20
C ILE A 164 9.56 11.05 10.72
N PHE A 165 8.48 11.22 9.96
CA PHE A 165 7.17 10.65 10.19
C PHE A 165 6.70 9.90 8.94
N ILE A 166 5.87 8.87 9.14
CA ILE A 166 5.26 8.09 8.06
C ILE A 166 3.76 8.12 8.24
N ALA A 167 3.00 8.54 7.23
CA ALA A 167 1.55 8.50 7.25
C ALA A 167 1.04 7.68 6.07
N SER A 168 0.40 6.54 6.34
CA SER A 168 0.00 5.59 5.31
C SER A 168 -1.37 4.99 5.58
N GLY A 169 -2.10 4.64 4.51
CA GLY A 169 -3.32 3.85 4.59
C GLY A 169 -3.09 2.36 4.93
N ASP A 170 -1.83 1.91 4.95
CA ASP A 170 -1.48 0.52 5.26
C ASP A 170 -1.73 0.15 6.72
N ARG A 171 -1.74 -1.16 6.97
CA ARG A 171 -1.93 -1.78 8.29
C ARG A 171 -0.81 -1.44 9.28
N SER A 172 -1.14 -1.47 10.58
CA SER A 172 -0.25 -1.06 11.67
C SER A 172 1.05 -1.84 11.78
N ASP A 173 1.01 -3.16 11.60
CA ASP A 173 2.17 -4.05 11.54
C ASP A 173 3.12 -3.69 10.38
N ALA A 174 2.59 -3.33 9.21
CA ALA A 174 3.42 -2.91 8.08
C ALA A 174 4.15 -1.59 8.37
N ILE A 175 3.45 -0.62 8.96
CA ILE A 175 4.05 0.68 9.30
C ILE A 175 5.01 0.57 10.47
N GLN A 176 4.70 -0.25 11.48
CA GLN A 176 5.63 -0.55 12.56
C GLN A 176 6.93 -1.16 12.03
N THR A 177 6.82 -2.20 11.19
CA THR A 177 7.97 -2.84 10.54
C THR A 177 8.79 -1.82 9.75
N LEU A 178 8.12 -0.92 9.04
CA LEU A 178 8.77 0.13 8.25
C LEU A 178 9.52 1.14 9.13
N THR A 179 8.92 1.60 10.24
CA THR A 179 9.59 2.50 11.19
C THR A 179 10.80 1.84 11.83
N GLU A 180 10.70 0.56 12.21
CA GLU A 180 11.83 -0.20 12.76
C GLU A 180 12.97 -0.33 11.73
N PHE A 181 12.63 -0.66 10.47
CA PHE A 181 13.62 -0.82 9.41
C PHE A 181 14.37 0.48 9.08
N LEU A 182 13.66 1.63 9.14
CA LEU A 182 14.23 2.94 8.89
C LEU A 182 14.84 3.61 10.13
N ASP A 183 14.83 2.93 11.29
CA ASP A 183 15.28 3.49 12.57
C ASP A 183 14.59 4.84 12.85
N ILE A 184 13.25 4.80 12.84
CA ILE A 184 12.33 5.90 13.15
C ILE A 184 11.58 5.52 14.43
N ASP A 185 11.32 6.50 15.30
CA ASP A 185 10.50 6.28 16.50
C ASP A 185 9.14 5.67 16.10
N PRO A 186 8.73 4.51 16.65
CA PRO A 186 7.46 3.88 16.31
C PRO A 186 6.24 4.80 16.49
N SER A 187 6.30 5.78 17.40
CA SER A 187 5.25 6.78 17.59
C SER A 187 5.10 7.78 16.43
N HIS A 188 6.09 7.83 15.53
CA HIS A 188 6.06 8.64 14.32
C HIS A 188 5.46 7.89 13.11
N GLY A 189 5.03 6.64 13.29
CA GLY A 189 4.28 5.87 12.30
C GLY A 189 2.78 6.00 12.49
N PHE A 190 2.08 6.53 11.48
CA PHE A 190 0.62 6.68 11.46
C PHE A 190 -0.01 5.73 10.42
N PRO A 191 -0.38 4.50 10.83
CA PRO A 191 -1.05 3.55 9.96
C PRO A 191 -2.53 3.91 9.75
N THR A 192 -3.16 3.29 8.75
CA THR A 192 -4.58 3.46 8.42
C THR A 192 -5.02 4.94 8.24
N ALA A 193 -4.08 5.81 7.88
CA ALA A 193 -4.32 7.22 7.70
C ALA A 193 -5.14 7.47 6.43
N THR A 194 -6.36 8.00 6.60
CA THR A 194 -7.18 8.49 5.50
C THR A 194 -6.59 9.77 4.90
N PRO A 195 -6.99 10.22 3.69
CA PRO A 195 -6.51 11.48 3.12
C PRO A 195 -6.70 12.70 4.06
N LEU A 196 -7.82 12.77 4.77
CA LEU A 196 -8.05 13.81 5.78
C LEU A 196 -7.22 13.57 7.04
N GLY A 197 -7.00 12.31 7.43
CA GLY A 197 -6.11 11.95 8.53
C GLY A 197 -4.68 12.40 8.28
N LYS A 198 -4.14 12.22 7.06
CA LYS A 198 -2.82 12.72 6.65
C LYS A 198 -2.71 14.24 6.84
N ARG A 199 -3.74 15.00 6.40
CA ARG A 199 -3.82 16.45 6.65
C ARG A 199 -3.79 16.78 8.14
N ASP A 200 -4.59 16.09 8.95
CA ASP A 200 -4.71 16.38 10.38
C ASP A 200 -3.40 16.06 11.13
N ILE A 201 -2.64 15.07 10.70
CA ILE A 201 -1.27 14.78 11.17
C ILE A 201 -0.34 15.98 10.87
N VAL A 202 -0.26 16.41 9.62
CA VAL A 202 0.55 17.58 9.22
C VAL A 202 0.16 18.82 10.03
N LYS A 203 -1.14 19.09 10.15
CA LYS A 203 -1.67 20.20 10.94
C LYS A 203 -1.29 20.14 12.42
N SER A 204 -1.21 18.94 12.99
CA SER A 204 -0.77 18.75 14.37
C SER A 204 0.72 19.08 14.49
N LEU A 205 1.55 18.52 13.61
CA LEU A 205 3.00 18.74 13.63
C LEU A 205 3.37 20.22 13.44
N ARG A 206 2.61 20.97 12.64
CA ARG A 206 2.84 22.42 12.44
C ARG A 206 2.70 23.26 13.72
N LYS A 207 2.12 22.72 14.79
CA LYS A 207 2.07 23.39 16.11
C LYS A 207 3.38 23.25 16.87
N ASP A 208 4.11 22.17 16.64
CA ASP A 208 5.28 21.76 17.42
C ASP A 208 6.60 21.93 16.64
N TYR A 209 6.50 22.06 15.32
CA TYR A 209 7.62 22.19 14.39
C TYR A 209 7.56 23.51 13.63
N ASP A 210 8.73 24.12 13.40
CA ASP A 210 8.84 25.39 12.66
C ASP A 210 8.61 25.22 11.15
N LYS A 211 8.85 24.02 10.63
CA LYS A 211 8.61 23.66 9.22
C LYS A 211 8.21 22.19 9.13
N VAL A 212 7.09 21.92 8.47
CA VAL A 212 6.62 20.57 8.15
C VAL A 212 6.60 20.39 6.64
N VAL A 213 7.36 19.42 6.15
CA VAL A 213 7.38 18.99 4.75
C VAL A 213 6.47 17.77 4.60
N MET A 214 5.65 17.74 3.56
CA MET A 214 4.91 16.54 3.16
C MET A 214 5.48 16.02 1.84
N VAL A 215 5.79 14.72 1.79
CA VAL A 215 6.28 14.02 0.59
C VAL A 215 5.31 12.89 0.28
N GLY A 216 4.74 12.88 -0.92
CA GLY A 216 3.74 11.90 -1.35
C GLY A 216 3.74 11.73 -2.85
N ASP A 217 2.99 10.77 -3.37
CA ASP A 217 2.96 10.45 -4.81
C ASP A 217 1.57 10.61 -5.43
N GLY A 218 0.52 10.76 -4.63
CA GLY A 218 -0.84 10.54 -5.10
C GLY A 218 -1.90 11.50 -4.57
N GLN A 219 -3.10 11.36 -5.14
CA GLN A 219 -4.27 12.18 -4.81
C GLN A 219 -4.66 12.09 -3.32
N ASN A 220 -4.30 10.99 -2.65
CA ASN A 220 -4.53 10.80 -1.22
C ASN A 220 -3.73 11.78 -0.34
N ASP A 221 -2.66 12.39 -0.87
CA ASP A 221 -1.82 13.34 -0.15
C ASP A 221 -2.22 14.79 -0.41
N TYR A 222 -3.11 15.05 -1.37
CA TYR A 222 -3.52 16.39 -1.79
C TYR A 222 -3.85 17.32 -0.62
N TYR A 223 -4.66 16.85 0.34
CA TYR A 223 -5.04 17.67 1.49
C TYR A 223 -3.87 17.91 2.46
N ALA A 224 -2.94 16.96 2.56
CA ALA A 224 -1.74 17.10 3.38
C ALA A 224 -0.73 18.06 2.72
N PHE A 225 -0.62 18.05 1.38
CA PHE A 225 0.17 19.01 0.61
C PHE A 225 -0.33 20.44 0.83
N GLN A 226 -1.64 20.66 0.78
CA GLN A 226 -2.23 21.99 1.02
C GLN A 226 -2.02 22.51 2.45
N GLU A 227 -1.79 21.62 3.41
CA GLU A 227 -1.62 21.98 4.81
C GLU A 227 -0.14 22.11 5.20
N SER A 228 0.80 21.50 4.48
CA SER A 228 2.23 21.55 4.80
C SER A 228 2.86 22.91 4.48
N ASP A 229 4.03 23.19 5.07
CA ASP A 229 4.81 24.39 4.74
C ASP A 229 5.63 24.20 3.45
N LEU A 230 5.80 22.95 3.03
CA LEU A 230 6.39 22.55 1.76
C LEU A 230 5.80 21.21 1.32
N ALA A 231 5.33 21.14 0.09
CA ALA A 231 4.79 19.92 -0.52
C ALA A 231 5.72 19.43 -1.64
N ILE A 232 6.12 18.16 -1.56
CA ILE A 232 6.97 17.52 -2.57
C ILE A 232 6.22 16.32 -3.15
N LEU A 233 5.92 16.39 -4.44
CA LEU A 233 5.32 15.29 -5.18
C LEU A 233 6.44 14.41 -5.76
N THR A 234 6.41 13.11 -5.48
CA THR A 234 7.28 12.15 -6.18
C THR A 234 6.54 11.43 -7.29
N ILE A 235 7.21 11.23 -8.42
CA ILE A 235 6.67 10.61 -9.63
C ILE A 235 7.35 9.28 -9.97
N ALA A 236 8.14 8.76 -9.03
CA ALA A 236 8.99 7.58 -9.23
C ALA A 236 8.20 6.33 -9.66
N GLN A 237 6.92 6.24 -9.28
CA GLN A 237 6.01 5.17 -9.72
C GLN A 237 4.66 5.68 -10.23
N SER A 238 4.25 6.90 -9.85
CA SER A 238 2.94 7.43 -10.21
C SER A 238 2.94 8.12 -11.57
N LEU A 239 2.05 7.67 -12.45
CA LEU A 239 1.68 8.41 -13.66
C LEU A 239 0.82 9.59 -13.21
N ILE A 240 1.36 10.80 -13.16
CA ILE A 240 0.57 11.96 -12.74
C ILE A 240 -0.48 12.28 -13.82
N GLU A 241 -1.75 12.09 -13.48
CA GLU A 241 -2.88 12.43 -14.34
C GLU A 241 -3.70 13.62 -13.82
N SER A 242 -3.25 14.26 -12.73
CA SER A 242 -4.02 15.29 -12.01
C SER A 242 -3.28 16.62 -11.96
N ASP A 243 -3.70 17.59 -12.79
CA ASP A 243 -3.21 18.97 -12.76
C ASP A 243 -3.37 19.62 -11.37
N GLN A 244 -4.41 19.22 -10.63
CA GLN A 244 -4.67 19.70 -9.27
C GLN A 244 -3.59 19.23 -8.30
N LEU A 245 -3.14 17.98 -8.42
CA LEU A 245 -2.09 17.43 -7.56
C LEU A 245 -0.75 18.11 -7.84
N ILE A 246 -0.40 18.28 -9.12
CA ILE A 246 0.80 19.03 -9.55
C ILE A 246 0.78 20.43 -8.97
N SER A 247 -0.33 21.15 -9.15
CA SER A 247 -0.49 22.53 -8.69
C SER A 247 -0.47 22.66 -7.16
N SER A 248 -0.73 21.57 -6.43
CA SER A 248 -0.66 21.53 -4.96
C SER A 248 0.72 21.25 -4.41
N SER A 249 1.70 20.92 -5.25
CA SER A 249 3.09 20.64 -4.87
C SER A 249 4.01 21.82 -5.20
N ASP A 250 5.00 22.06 -4.35
CA ASP A 250 6.04 23.09 -4.56
C ASP A 250 7.19 22.54 -5.41
N TYR A 251 7.49 21.25 -5.26
CA TYR A 251 8.53 20.54 -6.01
C TYR A 251 8.00 19.19 -6.51
N ILE A 252 8.52 18.77 -7.66
CA ILE A 252 8.28 17.44 -8.23
C ILE A 252 9.64 16.77 -8.38
N VAL A 253 9.76 15.53 -7.91
CA VAL A 253 11.00 14.75 -7.93
C VAL A 253 10.79 13.35 -8.50
N ASP A 254 11.78 12.83 -9.20
CA ASP A 254 11.76 11.46 -9.74
C ASP A 254 12.55 10.49 -8.85
N ASP A 255 13.55 11.00 -8.12
CA ASP A 255 14.29 10.23 -7.11
C ASP A 255 14.27 10.94 -5.76
N LEU A 256 14.03 10.19 -4.68
CA LEU A 256 14.02 10.75 -3.33
C LEU A 256 15.34 11.41 -2.95
N ILE A 257 16.48 11.05 -3.55
CA ILE A 257 17.76 11.71 -3.28
C ILE A 257 17.73 13.22 -3.58
N GLU A 258 16.85 13.67 -4.48
CA GLU A 258 16.67 15.08 -4.82
C GLU A 258 16.20 15.92 -3.62
N LEU A 259 15.51 15.31 -2.64
CA LEU A 259 15.14 15.97 -1.39
C LEU A 259 16.37 16.54 -0.68
N LEU A 260 17.54 15.93 -0.83
CA LEU A 260 18.79 16.40 -0.22
C LEU A 260 19.30 17.72 -0.85
N ASN A 261 18.80 18.11 -2.02
CA ASN A 261 19.10 19.40 -2.64
C ASN A 261 18.03 20.45 -2.30
N ILE A 262 16.82 20.02 -1.95
CA ILE A 262 15.70 20.91 -1.62
C ILE A 262 15.70 21.25 -0.12
N LEU A 263 16.04 20.26 0.72
CA LEU A 263 15.90 20.30 2.18
C LEU A 263 17.25 20.48 2.87
N HIS A 264 17.63 21.74 3.10
CA HIS A 264 18.79 22.12 3.90
C HIS A 264 18.44 22.33 5.38
#